data_AF-A0A3C1MYX2-F1
#
_entry.id   AF-A0A3C1MYX2-F1
#
_cell.length_a   1.000
_cell.length_b   1.000
_cell.length_c   1.000
_cell.angle_alpha   90.00
_cell.angle_beta   90.00
_cell.angle_gamma   90.00
#
_symmetry.space_group_name_H-M   'P 1'
#
loop_
_entity.id
_entity.type
_entity.pdbx_description
1 polymer ?
#
loop_
_entity_poly.entity_id
_entity_poly.type
_entity_poly.pdbx_seq_one_letter_code
_entity_poly.pdbx_strand_id
1 'polypeptide(L)'
;MLKKIIAVFRPDPTFLRTRFLQRFAGKTVIVHAGLSIGWVSELNKEAGGGAHFRIDARNTPGRKPSPIEWVVHHHILPQHLPLPLLVKVDGERLLIRHLSRNDAPVHPSEIYWMLGEFPHRAHLILTPGGKGFAVTRGIPVADNAIDYDVGFEDPV
;
A
#
# COMPACT_ATOMS: atom_id res chain seq x y z
N MET A 1 -6.04 -29.38 32.44
CA MET A 1 -5.61 -29.90 31.11
C MET A 1 -6.43 -29.33 29.94
N LEU A 2 -7.75 -29.19 30.05
CA LEU A 2 -8.63 -28.70 28.96
C LEU A 2 -8.24 -27.33 28.35
N LYS A 3 -7.80 -26.36 29.18
CA LYS A 3 -7.34 -25.03 28.72
C LYS A 3 -6.11 -25.06 27.80
N LYS A 4 -5.23 -26.08 27.92
CA LYS A 4 -4.06 -26.25 27.04
C LYS A 4 -4.45 -26.82 25.67
N ILE A 5 -5.45 -27.71 25.62
CA ILE A 5 -5.95 -28.31 24.38
C ILE A 5 -6.70 -27.27 23.53
N ILE A 6 -7.47 -26.37 24.17
CA ILE A 6 -8.17 -25.27 23.47
C ILE A 6 -7.18 -24.24 22.87
N ALA A 7 -6.00 -24.07 23.46
CA ALA A 7 -4.99 -23.14 22.95
C ALA A 7 -4.36 -23.59 21.62
N VAL A 8 -4.27 -24.91 21.38
CA VAL A 8 -3.72 -25.49 20.13
C VAL A 8 -4.64 -25.27 18.93
N PHE A 9 -5.95 -25.08 19.16
CA PHE A 9 -6.94 -24.81 18.11
C PHE A 9 -7.28 -23.32 17.94
N ARG A 10 -6.60 -22.41 18.66
CA ARG A 10 -6.77 -20.99 18.39
C ARG A 10 -6.10 -20.66 17.06
N PRO A 11 -6.82 -20.09 16.09
CA PRO A 11 -6.22 -19.65 14.84
C PRO A 11 -5.05 -18.72 15.18
N ASP A 12 -3.88 -18.98 14.59
CA ASP A 12 -2.73 -18.08 14.73
C ASP A 12 -3.18 -16.67 14.31
N PRO A 13 -3.22 -15.71 15.24
CA PRO A 13 -3.76 -14.38 14.96
C PRO A 13 -2.89 -13.63 13.93
N THR A 14 -1.68 -14.12 13.66
CA THR A 14 -0.73 -13.52 12.71
C THR A 14 -0.75 -14.19 11.34
N PHE A 15 -1.51 -15.28 11.15
CA PHE A 15 -1.49 -16.08 9.92
C PHE A 15 -1.75 -15.27 8.66
N LEU A 16 -2.76 -14.38 8.66
CA LEU A 16 -3.09 -13.56 7.50
C LEU A 16 -1.99 -12.55 7.18
N ARG A 17 -1.36 -11.95 8.21
CA ARG A 17 -0.19 -11.09 8.03
C ARG A 17 0.95 -11.86 7.37
N THR A 18 1.30 -13.03 7.89
CA THR A 18 2.39 -13.86 7.37
C THR A 18 2.14 -14.26 5.93
N ARG A 19 0.91 -14.73 5.61
CA ARG A 19 0.52 -15.08 4.24
C ARG A 19 0.57 -13.89 3.29
N PHE A 20 0.16 -12.72 3.75
CA PHE A 20 0.21 -11.49 2.95
C PHE A 20 1.67 -11.13 2.63
N LEU A 21 2.53 -11.02 3.66
CA LEU A 21 3.94 -10.66 3.47
C LEU A 21 4.66 -11.66 2.56
N GLN A 22 4.43 -12.96 2.73
CA GLN A 22 4.99 -13.98 1.85
C GLN A 22 4.53 -13.86 0.40
N ARG A 23 3.23 -13.61 0.17
CA ARG A 23 2.66 -13.55 -1.19
C ARG A 23 3.05 -12.27 -1.93
N PHE A 24 3.15 -11.16 -1.22
CA PHE A 24 3.36 -9.83 -1.80
C PHE A 24 4.79 -9.30 -1.60
N ALA A 25 5.72 -10.09 -1.07
CA ALA A 25 7.12 -9.69 -0.91
C ALA A 25 7.69 -9.09 -2.22
N GLY A 26 8.21 -7.86 -2.14
CA GLY A 26 8.77 -7.14 -3.29
C GLY A 26 7.73 -6.70 -4.33
N LYS A 27 6.43 -6.81 -4.03
CA LYS A 27 5.34 -6.37 -4.90
C LYS A 27 4.78 -5.03 -4.46
N THR A 28 4.05 -4.43 -5.38
CA THR A 28 3.33 -3.18 -5.17
C THR A 28 1.83 -3.42 -5.36
N VAL A 29 1.04 -2.74 -4.53
CA VAL A 29 -0.42 -2.81 -4.53
C VAL A 29 -0.96 -1.39 -4.63
N ILE A 30 -1.89 -1.16 -5.55
CA ILE A 30 -2.69 0.05 -5.65
C ILE A 30 -4.04 -0.22 -4.99
N VAL A 31 -4.32 0.48 -3.89
CA VAL A 31 -5.62 0.45 -3.21
C VAL A 31 -6.44 1.64 -3.70
N HIS A 32 -7.63 1.42 -4.26
CA HIS A 32 -8.40 2.50 -4.89
C HIS A 32 -9.89 2.38 -4.58
N ALA A 33 -10.65 3.47 -4.73
CA ALA A 33 -12.11 3.47 -4.63
C ALA A 33 -12.78 3.71 -6.00
N GLY A 34 -12.37 2.92 -6.98
CA GLY A 34 -12.64 3.15 -8.40
C GLY A 34 -11.56 4.01 -9.07
N LEU A 35 -10.99 3.48 -10.16
CA LEU A 35 -10.07 4.20 -11.05
C LEU A 35 -10.77 4.37 -12.40
N SER A 36 -10.54 5.49 -13.08
CA SER A 36 -11.08 5.68 -14.42
C SER A 36 -10.39 4.74 -15.41
N ILE A 37 -11.10 4.38 -16.48
CA ILE A 37 -10.53 3.55 -17.57
C ILE A 37 -9.31 4.25 -18.18
N GLY A 38 -9.37 5.58 -18.36
CA GLY A 38 -8.25 6.38 -18.84
C GLY A 38 -7.02 6.25 -17.95
N TRP A 39 -7.18 6.38 -16.64
CA TRP A 39 -6.07 6.24 -15.69
C TRP A 39 -5.43 4.85 -15.73
N VAL A 40 -6.25 3.79 -15.79
CA VAL A 40 -5.75 2.41 -15.90
C VAL A 40 -5.07 2.16 -17.25
N SER A 41 -5.59 2.75 -18.33
CA SER A 41 -5.00 2.69 -19.66
C SER A 41 -3.61 3.32 -19.68
N GLU A 42 -3.48 4.54 -19.13
CA GLU A 42 -2.18 5.20 -18.99
C GLU A 42 -1.21 4.39 -18.12
N LEU A 43 -1.68 3.86 -16.98
CA LEU A 43 -0.84 2.98 -16.15
C LEU A 43 -0.28 1.81 -16.94
N ASN A 44 -1.08 1.13 -17.76
CA ASN A 44 -0.62 -0.04 -18.51
C ASN A 44 0.41 0.30 -19.61
N LYS A 45 0.54 1.57 -20.01
CA LYS A 45 1.59 2.03 -20.95
C LYS A 45 2.93 2.24 -20.26
N GLU A 46 2.92 2.51 -18.96
CA GLU A 46 4.13 2.74 -18.18
C GLU A 46 4.94 1.46 -17.99
N ALA A 47 6.27 1.61 -17.93
CA ALA A 47 7.17 0.50 -17.65
C ALA A 47 6.85 -0.11 -16.27
N GLY A 48 6.40 -1.37 -16.27
CA GLY A 48 6.01 -2.07 -15.04
C GLY A 48 4.61 -1.72 -14.52
N GLY A 49 3.82 -0.91 -15.23
CA GLY A 49 2.48 -0.52 -14.79
C GLY A 49 1.48 -1.68 -14.67
N GLY A 50 1.66 -2.72 -15.49
CA GLY A 50 0.94 -3.99 -15.37
C GLY A 50 1.33 -4.85 -14.16
N ALA A 51 2.45 -4.54 -13.48
CA ALA A 51 2.97 -5.32 -12.37
C ALA A 51 2.35 -4.94 -11.00
N HIS A 52 1.60 -3.83 -10.94
CA HIS A 52 0.90 -3.41 -9.74
C HIS A 52 -0.38 -4.23 -9.54
N PHE A 53 -0.49 -4.93 -8.42
CA PHE A 53 -1.78 -5.48 -8.00
C PHE A 53 -2.75 -4.34 -7.73
N ARG A 54 -4.03 -4.52 -8.03
CA ARG A 54 -5.06 -3.51 -7.81
C ARG A 54 -6.16 -4.07 -6.92
N ILE A 55 -6.54 -3.32 -5.89
CA ILE A 55 -7.60 -3.68 -4.95
C ILE A 55 -8.59 -2.53 -4.87
N ASP A 56 -9.84 -2.85 -5.21
CA ASP A 56 -10.96 -1.94 -5.05
C ASP A 56 -11.46 -1.98 -3.60
N ALA A 57 -11.17 -0.91 -2.85
CA ALA A 57 -11.54 -0.71 -1.46
C ALA A 57 -13.06 -0.61 -1.23
N ARG A 58 -13.86 -0.44 -2.29
CA ARG A 58 -15.33 -0.45 -2.20
C ARG A 58 -15.88 -1.85 -2.01
N ASN A 59 -15.12 -2.88 -2.39
CA ASN A 59 -15.54 -4.26 -2.21
C ASN A 59 -15.34 -4.66 -0.75
N THR A 60 -16.44 -4.86 -0.02
CA THR A 60 -16.38 -5.29 1.38
C THR A 60 -15.72 -6.66 1.49
N PRO A 61 -14.82 -6.87 2.47
CA PRO A 61 -14.22 -8.18 2.70
C PRO A 61 -15.30 -9.23 3.02
N GLY A 62 -15.17 -10.42 2.45
CA GLY A 62 -16.06 -11.54 2.78
C GLY A 62 -15.89 -12.04 4.23
N ARG A 63 -16.76 -12.97 4.65
CA ARG A 63 -16.75 -13.57 6.01
C ARG A 63 -15.39 -14.20 6.40
N LYS A 64 -14.63 -14.67 5.41
CA LYS A 64 -13.25 -15.14 5.56
C LYS A 64 -12.38 -14.34 4.59
N PRO A 65 -11.86 -13.18 5.00
CA PRO A 65 -11.10 -12.34 4.09
C PRO A 65 -9.82 -13.05 3.63
N SER A 66 -9.45 -12.85 2.38
CA SER A 66 -8.11 -13.15 1.89
C SER A 66 -7.07 -12.31 2.64
N PRO A 67 -5.78 -12.71 2.61
CA PRO A 67 -4.73 -11.95 3.28
C PRO A 67 -4.68 -10.47 2.87
N ILE A 68 -4.89 -10.16 1.58
CA ILE A 68 -4.86 -8.78 1.08
C ILE A 68 -6.10 -7.98 1.49
N GLU A 69 -7.28 -8.57 1.45
CA GLU A 69 -8.51 -7.92 1.94
C GLU A 69 -8.40 -7.62 3.44
N TRP A 70 -7.84 -8.56 4.21
CA TRP A 70 -7.62 -8.34 5.63
C TRP A 70 -6.66 -7.18 5.88
N VAL A 71 -5.49 -7.13 5.21
CA VAL A 71 -4.54 -6.02 5.35
C VAL A 71 -5.15 -4.69 4.94
N VAL A 72 -5.79 -4.63 3.77
CA VAL A 72 -6.37 -3.38 3.24
C VAL A 72 -7.45 -2.87 4.18
N HIS A 73 -8.47 -3.68 4.49
CA HIS A 73 -9.64 -3.20 5.21
C HIS A 73 -9.43 -3.05 6.72
N HIS A 74 -8.53 -3.82 7.33
CA HIS A 74 -8.34 -3.77 8.79
C HIS A 74 -7.12 -2.94 9.21
N HIS A 75 -6.14 -2.72 8.33
CA HIS A 75 -4.90 -2.06 8.69
C HIS A 75 -4.57 -0.80 7.87
N ILE A 76 -4.96 -0.74 6.60
CA ILE A 76 -4.65 0.41 5.73
C ILE A 76 -5.78 1.44 5.74
N LEU A 77 -7.00 1.05 5.35
CA LEU A 77 -8.14 1.98 5.25
C LEU A 77 -8.47 2.72 6.56
N PRO A 78 -8.37 2.11 7.76
CA PRO A 78 -8.61 2.82 9.03
C PRO A 78 -7.61 3.96 9.32
N GLN A 79 -6.56 4.12 8.52
CA GLN A 79 -5.58 5.20 8.68
C GLN A 79 -5.98 6.49 7.95
N HIS A 80 -7.10 6.46 7.21
CA HIS A 80 -7.75 7.61 6.57
C HIS A 80 -6.84 8.43 5.63
N LEU A 81 -5.94 7.75 4.91
CA LEU A 81 -5.19 8.38 3.83
C LEU A 81 -6.09 8.61 2.60
N PRO A 82 -5.89 9.69 1.82
CA PRO A 82 -6.59 9.90 0.56
C PRO A 82 -6.41 8.72 -0.40
N LEU A 83 -7.46 8.31 -1.10
CA LEU A 83 -7.36 7.28 -2.14
C LEU A 83 -7.13 7.93 -3.51
N PRO A 84 -6.41 7.27 -4.45
CA PRO A 84 -5.81 5.93 -4.33
C PRO A 84 -4.52 5.89 -3.51
N LEU A 85 -4.09 4.71 -3.07
CA LEU A 85 -2.83 4.48 -2.34
C LEU A 85 -1.88 3.62 -3.15
N LEU A 86 -0.61 3.97 -3.10
CA LEU A 86 0.51 3.13 -3.49
C LEU A 86 1.07 2.46 -2.24
N VAL A 87 1.07 1.12 -2.25
CA VAL A 87 1.61 0.30 -1.17
C VAL A 87 2.78 -0.51 -1.73
N LYS A 88 3.99 -0.30 -1.21
CA LYS A 88 5.16 -1.13 -1.50
C LYS A 88 5.39 -2.09 -0.34
N VAL A 89 5.44 -3.39 -0.64
CA VAL A 89 5.81 -4.42 0.34
C VAL A 89 7.33 -4.60 0.27
N ASP A 90 8.02 -4.05 1.26
CA ASP A 90 9.47 -4.00 1.33
C ASP A 90 9.96 -4.82 2.52
N GLY A 91 10.47 -6.02 2.27
CA GLY A 91 10.72 -7.00 3.33
C GLY A 91 9.44 -7.29 4.13
N GLU A 92 9.48 -7.05 5.43
CA GLU A 92 8.31 -7.24 6.31
C GLU A 92 7.49 -5.97 6.56
N ARG A 93 7.88 -4.82 5.96
CA ARG A 93 7.18 -3.54 6.15
C ARG A 93 6.36 -3.15 4.93
N LEU A 94 5.31 -2.36 5.17
CA LEU A 94 4.50 -1.73 4.14
C LEU A 94 4.79 -0.24 4.15
N LEU A 95 5.27 0.26 3.01
CA LEU A 95 5.50 1.67 2.77
C LEU A 95 4.31 2.19 1.96
N ILE A 96 3.61 3.17 2.51
CA ILE A 96 2.33 3.60 1.96
C ILE A 96 2.38 5.11 1.71
N ARG A 97 1.97 5.47 0.49
CA ARG A 97 1.83 6.85 0.04
C ARG A 97 0.53 6.99 -0.76
N HIS A 98 -0.14 8.14 -0.69
CA HIS A 98 -1.32 8.35 -1.52
C HIS A 98 -0.94 8.88 -2.90
N LEU A 99 -1.75 8.52 -3.88
CA LEU A 99 -1.63 8.85 -5.29
C LEU A 99 -2.62 9.96 -5.64
N SER A 100 -2.78 10.96 -4.77
CA SER A 100 -3.74 12.05 -4.96
C SER A 100 -3.08 13.41 -4.77
N ARG A 101 -3.42 14.38 -5.62
CA ARG A 101 -3.00 15.78 -5.54
C ARG A 101 -4.14 16.64 -6.10
N ASN A 102 -4.50 17.73 -5.41
CA ASN A 102 -5.62 18.61 -5.81
C ASN A 102 -6.93 17.84 -6.04
N ASP A 103 -7.28 16.93 -5.13
CA ASP A 103 -8.48 16.08 -5.19
C ASP A 103 -8.61 15.16 -6.42
N ALA A 104 -7.55 15.00 -7.20
CA ALA A 104 -7.48 14.09 -8.33
C ALA A 104 -6.36 13.04 -8.14
N PRO A 105 -6.50 11.83 -8.71
CA PRO A 105 -5.38 10.90 -8.79
C PRO A 105 -4.21 11.52 -9.56
N VAL A 106 -2.97 11.32 -9.08
CA VAL A 106 -1.75 11.71 -9.81
C VAL A 106 -1.66 10.96 -11.14
N HIS A 107 -0.89 11.47 -12.10
CA HIS A 107 -0.72 10.79 -13.37
C HIS A 107 0.04 9.46 -13.18
N PRO A 108 -0.34 8.34 -13.84
CA PRO A 108 0.33 7.06 -13.62
C PRO A 108 1.85 7.05 -13.84
N SER A 109 2.37 7.87 -14.75
CA SER A 109 3.82 8.01 -14.96
C SER A 109 4.55 8.41 -13.68
N GLU A 110 3.94 9.21 -12.82
CA GLU A 110 4.50 9.68 -11.54
C GLU A 110 4.82 8.53 -10.57
N ILE A 111 4.19 7.37 -10.70
CA ILE A 111 4.34 6.23 -9.78
C ILE A 111 5.79 5.73 -9.73
N TYR A 112 6.52 5.75 -10.85
CA TYR A 112 7.91 5.29 -10.88
C TYR A 112 8.80 6.14 -9.96
N TRP A 113 8.68 7.46 -10.04
CA TRP A 113 9.40 8.40 -9.17
C TRP A 113 8.99 8.22 -7.71
N MET A 114 7.68 8.12 -7.42
CA MET A 114 7.19 7.90 -6.05
C MET A 114 7.70 6.59 -5.43
N LEU A 115 7.89 5.55 -6.23
CA LEU A 115 8.48 4.28 -5.77
C LEU A 115 9.97 4.42 -5.43
N GLY A 116 10.70 5.29 -6.13
CA GLY A 116 12.10 5.63 -5.87
C GLY A 116 12.31 6.43 -4.59
N GLU A 117 11.34 7.26 -4.21
CA GLU A 117 11.40 8.08 -2.99
C GLU A 117 11.12 7.28 -1.70
N PHE A 118 10.66 6.03 -1.81
CA PHE A 118 10.56 5.13 -0.66
C PHE A 118 11.93 4.68 -0.16
N PRO A 119 12.14 4.58 1.17
CA PRO A 119 11.16 4.73 2.24
C PRO A 119 10.95 6.17 2.74
N HIS A 120 11.80 7.12 2.34
CA HIS A 120 11.89 8.46 2.91
C HIS A 120 10.59 9.26 2.79
N ARG A 121 9.86 9.11 1.68
CA ARG A 121 8.59 9.83 1.44
C ARG A 121 7.33 9.00 1.67
N ALA A 122 7.36 8.02 2.57
CA ALA A 122 6.15 7.34 3.00
C ALA A 122 5.31 8.24 3.94
N HIS A 123 3.99 8.30 3.76
CA HIS A 123 3.09 8.90 4.76
C HIS A 123 2.86 7.98 5.94
N LEU A 124 2.93 6.67 5.69
CA LEU A 124 2.59 5.65 6.64
C LEU A 124 3.48 4.43 6.41
N ILE A 125 4.03 3.93 7.51
CA ILE A 125 4.85 2.72 7.55
C ILE A 125 4.17 1.73 8.48
N LEU A 126 3.86 0.55 7.97
CA LEU A 126 3.33 -0.55 8.77
C LEU A 126 4.40 -1.62 8.94
N THR A 127 4.76 -1.94 10.18
CA THR A 127 5.70 -3.02 10.51
C THR A 127 4.97 -4.11 11.30
N PRO A 128 5.45 -5.37 11.31
CA PRO A 128 4.82 -6.41 12.11
C PRO A 128 4.75 -6.02 13.58
N GLY A 129 3.56 -6.06 14.18
CA GLY A 129 3.34 -5.65 15.56
C GLY A 129 2.09 -6.29 16.15
N GLY A 130 2.23 -6.90 17.34
CA GLY A 130 1.14 -7.64 17.99
C GLY A 130 0.48 -8.65 17.03
N LYS A 131 -0.86 -8.60 16.94
CA LYS A 131 -1.68 -9.45 16.07
C LYS A 131 -1.77 -8.97 14.61
N GLY A 132 -1.17 -7.83 14.27
CA GLY A 132 -1.25 -7.25 12.93
C GLY A 132 -0.02 -6.38 12.66
N PHE A 133 -0.25 -5.10 12.45
CA PHE A 133 0.82 -4.14 12.18
C PHE A 133 0.88 -3.05 13.26
N ALA A 134 2.09 -2.68 13.66
CA ALA A 134 2.36 -1.41 14.31
C ALA A 134 2.39 -0.30 13.25
N VAL A 135 1.90 0.87 13.62
CA VAL A 135 1.72 2.00 12.71
C VAL A 135 2.72 3.09 13.05
N THR A 136 3.47 3.56 12.06
CA THR A 136 4.34 4.74 12.16
C THR A 136 3.92 5.76 11.10
N ARG A 137 3.77 7.02 11.50
CA ARG A 137 3.52 8.14 10.57
C ARG A 137 4.86 8.64 10.03
N GLY A 138 4.93 8.86 8.73
CA GLY A 138 6.09 9.46 8.06
C GLY A 138 5.81 10.93 7.74
N ILE A 139 6.01 11.33 6.48
CA ILE A 139 5.79 12.72 6.05
C ILE A 139 4.30 13.12 6.18
N PRO A 140 3.99 14.42 6.37
CA PRO A 140 2.62 14.90 6.44
C PRO A 140 1.79 14.47 5.23
N VAL A 141 0.50 14.16 5.42
CA VAL A 141 -0.39 13.75 4.33
C VAL A 141 -0.52 14.85 3.27
N ALA A 142 -0.50 16.12 3.66
CA ALA A 142 -0.53 17.22 2.69
C ALA A 142 0.75 17.33 1.83
N ASP A 143 1.87 16.75 2.29
CA ASP A 143 3.17 16.84 1.63
C ASP A 143 3.37 15.70 0.61
N ASN A 144 2.61 15.77 -0.49
CA ASN A 144 2.61 14.73 -1.54
C ASN A 144 3.23 15.19 -2.88
N ALA A 145 4.09 16.21 -2.85
CA ALA A 145 4.88 16.61 -4.01
C ALA A 145 5.89 15.51 -4.38
N ILE A 146 6.16 15.35 -5.68
CA ILE A 146 7.24 14.51 -6.16
C ILE A 146 8.44 15.40 -6.38
N ASP A 147 9.58 14.96 -5.90
CA ASP A 147 10.84 15.55 -6.31
C ASP A 147 11.20 15.01 -7.69
N TYR A 148 11.12 15.87 -8.70
CA TYR A 148 11.43 15.47 -10.06
C TYR A 148 12.93 15.47 -10.35
N ASP A 149 13.77 15.93 -9.41
CA ASP A 149 15.18 16.32 -9.56
C ASP A 149 15.82 15.83 -10.86
N VAL A 150 15.43 16.52 -11.93
CA VAL A 150 16.12 16.56 -13.21
C VAL A 150 16.98 17.78 -13.03
N GLY A 151 18.26 17.56 -12.71
CA GLY A 151 19.24 18.63 -12.67
C GLY A 151 19.17 19.41 -13.99
N PHE A 152 18.50 20.55 -13.95
CA PHE A 152 18.79 21.62 -14.89
C PHE A 152 20.09 22.21 -14.38
N GLU A 153 21.21 21.61 -14.78
CA GLU A 153 22.44 22.39 -14.87
C GLU A 153 22.15 23.45 -15.94
N ASP A 154 21.93 24.69 -15.50
CA ASP A 154 21.95 25.84 -16.39
C ASP A 154 23.26 25.79 -17.18
N PRO A 155 23.23 25.82 -18.53
CA PRO A 155 24.47 25.92 -19.29
C PRO A 155 25.13 27.25 -18.94
N VAL A 156 26.35 27.15 -18.41
CA VAL A 156 27.27 28.27 -18.12
C VAL A 156 27.61 29.02 -19.40
#